data_AF-A0A2V9V063-F1
#
_entry.id   AF-A0A2V9V063-F1
#
_cell.length_a   1.000
_cell.length_b   1.000
_cell.length_c   1.000
_cell.angle_alpha   90.00
_cell.angle_beta   90.00
_cell.angle_gamma   90.00
#
_symmetry.space_group_name_H-M   'P 1'
#
loop_
_entity.id
_entity.type
_entity.pdbx_description
1 polymer ?
#
loop_
_entity_poly.entity_id
_entity_poly.type
_entity_poly.pdbx_seq_one_letter_code
_entity_poly.pdbx_strand_id
1 'polypeptide(L)'
;MDFASNWPLPAHLVMKGIAASNLTISALITFIVLRRWYRRRYFERLERHTSAIRRNWEGIVSGTIPPESWRLKSLDSEIVESILLDNLESLPAEELPKLLECARRTGLLDVRIYQARHNKGWSRRAALVALGRIRAPETVPALAEALDDPDPETRVAAIRGLGRTALPEAAIPIIEGLLSGGLAGLPDFPIKNALANCCRAKPQLLLTYLKSSSGTARELLARVLGELATADMGDELMVLATDPLPEVRAAAARALANGSPAVAFPMLAVLANDPEWFVRLRAVVAVGSLQDSRKIRVLLRAICDLNRHVRQRAACILATMEPYLTEILDKIIANDDRYALQAFISELDRSGAFESVVKAIHTKSRGSAVNGLLEALKQGQAALRPRSADSQKYENVVR
;
A
#
# COMPACT_ATOMS: atom_id res chain seq x y z
N MET A 1 69.82 -1.09 -33.35
CA MET A 1 70.41 -2.33 -32.83
C MET A 1 70.81 -2.14 -31.39
N ASP A 2 70.21 -2.76 -30.40
CA ASP A 2 68.82 -3.13 -30.13
C ASP A 2 68.86 -3.74 -28.73
N PHE A 3 67.90 -3.35 -27.89
CA PHE A 3 67.30 -4.06 -26.77
C PHE A 3 68.15 -4.63 -25.59
N ALA A 4 67.62 -4.34 -24.38
CA ALA A 4 67.82 -4.98 -23.06
C ALA A 4 69.07 -4.58 -22.26
N SER A 5 69.04 -4.29 -20.95
CA SER A 5 67.97 -4.27 -19.95
C SER A 5 68.44 -3.50 -18.70
N ASN A 6 67.53 -2.72 -18.13
CA ASN A 6 67.64 -2.05 -16.83
C ASN A 6 67.63 -3.06 -15.65
N TRP A 7 68.30 -2.69 -14.55
CA TRP A 7 68.20 -3.13 -13.13
C TRP A 7 69.31 -4.05 -12.52
N PRO A 8 69.72 -3.81 -11.24
CA PRO A 8 68.89 -4.21 -10.09
C PRO A 8 68.78 -3.16 -8.96
N LEU A 9 67.54 -2.87 -8.53
CA LEU A 9 67.21 -2.44 -7.17
C LEU A 9 67.91 -3.37 -6.17
N PRO A 10 68.28 -2.88 -4.98
CA PRO A 10 68.92 -3.73 -3.99
C PRO A 10 67.99 -4.91 -3.68
N ALA A 11 68.38 -6.12 -4.09
CA ALA A 11 67.56 -7.32 -3.94
C ALA A 11 67.07 -7.52 -2.49
N HIS A 12 67.81 -7.01 -1.51
CA HIS A 12 67.44 -7.01 -0.10
C HIS A 12 66.17 -6.18 0.22
N LEU A 13 65.91 -5.07 -0.47
CA LEU A 13 64.69 -4.27 -0.27
C LEU A 13 63.47 -4.99 -0.84
N VAL A 14 63.62 -5.63 -2.01
CA VAL A 14 62.57 -6.44 -2.63
C VAL A 14 62.26 -7.65 -1.74
N MET A 15 63.28 -8.35 -1.22
CA MET A 15 63.10 -9.47 -0.30
C MET A 15 62.44 -9.05 1.02
N LYS A 16 62.80 -7.89 1.58
CA LYS A 16 62.12 -7.30 2.76
C LYS A 16 60.66 -6.95 2.47
N GLY A 17 60.37 -6.39 1.28
CA GLY A 17 59.01 -6.08 0.84
C GLY A 17 58.15 -7.33 0.67
N ILE A 18 58.70 -8.39 0.07
CA ILE A 18 58.04 -9.70 -0.08
C ILE A 18 57.79 -10.32 1.30
N ALA A 19 58.77 -10.29 2.20
CA ALA A 19 58.62 -10.80 3.56
C ALA A 19 57.55 -10.04 4.35
N ALA A 20 57.52 -8.71 4.25
CA ALA A 20 56.50 -7.87 4.88
C ALA A 20 55.09 -8.13 4.32
N SER A 21 54.96 -8.28 3.00
CA SER A 21 53.68 -8.62 2.34
C SER A 21 53.18 -10.01 2.75
N ASN A 22 54.07 -11.01 2.82
CA ASN A 22 53.68 -12.34 3.30
C ASN A 22 53.23 -12.29 4.77
N LEU A 23 53.88 -11.49 5.61
CA LEU A 23 53.51 -11.34 7.02
C LEU A 23 52.14 -10.67 7.19
N THR A 24 51.83 -9.64 6.39
CA THR A 24 50.49 -9.00 6.41
C THR A 24 49.41 -9.93 5.87
N ILE A 25 49.69 -10.68 4.80
CA ILE A 25 48.77 -11.69 4.25
C ILE A 25 48.54 -12.80 5.29
N SER A 26 49.59 -13.30 5.96
CA SER A 26 49.45 -14.29 7.02
C SER A 26 48.64 -13.75 8.21
N ALA A 27 48.87 -12.51 8.64
CA ALA A 27 48.09 -11.89 9.70
C ALA A 27 46.60 -11.74 9.33
N LEU A 28 46.31 -11.35 8.08
CA LEU A 28 44.94 -11.25 7.56
C LEU A 28 44.26 -12.62 7.49
N ILE A 29 44.96 -13.65 6.99
CA ILE A 29 44.45 -15.02 6.94
C ILE A 29 44.16 -15.52 8.35
N THR A 30 45.10 -15.33 9.29
CA THR A 30 44.90 -15.72 10.70
C THR A 30 43.70 -14.98 11.31
N PHE A 31 43.53 -13.69 11.07
CA PHE A 31 42.35 -12.94 11.52
C PHE A 31 41.05 -13.51 10.94
N ILE A 32 41.01 -13.82 9.64
CA ILE A 32 39.84 -14.40 8.98
C ILE A 32 39.52 -15.78 9.56
N VAL A 33 40.53 -16.65 9.73
CA VAL A 33 40.37 -18.00 10.29
C VAL A 33 39.90 -17.92 11.74
N LEU A 34 40.51 -17.05 12.56
CA LEU A 34 40.12 -16.86 13.96
C LEU A 34 38.70 -16.30 14.07
N ARG A 35 38.35 -15.30 13.26
CA ARG A 35 36.98 -14.74 13.19
C ARG A 35 35.97 -15.79 12.75
N ARG A 36 36.29 -16.62 11.75
CA ARG A 36 35.42 -17.70 11.28
C ARG A 36 35.24 -18.78 12.35
N TRP A 37 36.32 -19.16 13.05
CA TRP A 37 36.27 -20.13 14.15
C TRP A 37 35.45 -19.61 15.33
N TYR A 38 35.68 -18.37 15.75
CA TYR A 38 34.91 -17.71 16.83
C TYR A 38 33.43 -17.64 16.47
N ARG A 39 33.12 -17.15 15.25
CA ARG A 39 31.74 -17.04 14.74
C ARG A 39 31.07 -18.42 14.64
N ARG A 40 31.79 -19.44 14.18
CA ARG A 40 31.30 -20.83 14.14
C ARG A 40 30.95 -21.34 15.55
N ARG A 41 31.86 -21.21 16.52
CA ARG A 41 31.59 -21.64 17.90
C ARG A 41 30.44 -20.88 18.56
N TYR A 42 30.35 -19.57 18.30
CA TYR A 42 29.23 -18.76 18.77
C TYR A 42 27.89 -19.27 18.21
N PHE A 43 27.81 -19.50 16.89
CA PHE A 43 26.58 -20.03 16.27
C PHE A 43 26.26 -21.46 16.70
N GLU A 44 27.25 -22.35 16.82
CA GLU A 44 27.04 -23.70 17.35
C GLU A 44 26.51 -23.67 18.80
N ARG A 45 26.90 -22.66 19.60
CA ARG A 45 26.32 -22.46 20.93
C ARG A 45 24.90 -21.90 20.84
N LEU A 46 24.68 -20.86 20.04
CA LEU A 46 23.37 -20.24 19.85
C LEU A 46 22.34 -21.27 19.35
N GLU A 47 22.68 -22.08 18.35
CA GLU A 47 21.83 -23.13 17.79
C GLU A 47 21.48 -24.17 18.84
N ARG A 48 22.46 -24.68 19.61
CA ARG A 48 22.20 -25.64 20.69
C ARG A 48 21.22 -25.10 21.74
N HIS A 49 21.42 -23.86 22.19
CA HIS A 49 20.53 -23.23 23.15
C HIS A 49 19.14 -22.96 22.55
N THR A 50 19.09 -22.52 21.29
CA THR A 50 17.83 -22.32 20.55
C THR A 50 17.05 -23.61 20.40
N SER A 51 17.69 -24.72 20.02
CA SER A 51 17.06 -26.03 19.92
C SER A 51 16.61 -26.57 21.29
N ALA A 52 17.33 -26.27 22.37
CA ALA A 52 16.92 -26.64 23.73
C ALA A 52 15.66 -25.87 24.15
N ILE A 53 15.64 -24.55 23.93
CA ILE A 53 14.48 -23.69 24.25
C ILE A 53 13.27 -24.07 23.41
N ARG A 54 13.43 -24.30 22.10
CA ARG A 54 12.33 -24.71 21.21
C ARG A 54 11.68 -26.02 21.63
N ARG A 55 12.46 -27.02 22.07
CA ARG A 55 11.92 -28.28 22.60
C ARG A 55 11.07 -28.09 23.86
N ASN A 56 11.40 -27.07 24.65
CA ASN A 56 10.75 -26.76 25.93
C ASN A 56 9.78 -25.57 25.83
N TRP A 57 9.45 -25.11 24.62
CA TRP A 57 8.73 -23.86 24.39
C TRP A 57 7.35 -23.86 25.06
N GLU A 58 6.61 -24.96 24.92
CA GLU A 58 5.31 -25.12 25.57
C GLU A 58 5.39 -25.01 27.09
N GLY A 59 6.49 -25.48 27.70
CA GLY A 59 6.71 -25.35 29.13
C GLY A 59 6.95 -23.91 29.58
N ILE A 60 7.62 -23.12 28.75
CA ILE A 60 7.84 -21.68 29.00
C ILE A 60 6.52 -20.90 28.87
N VAL A 61 5.75 -21.19 27.81
CA VAL A 61 4.46 -20.51 27.56
C VAL A 61 3.42 -20.90 28.62
N SER A 62 3.30 -22.17 28.98
CA SER A 62 2.38 -22.63 30.03
C SER A 62 2.81 -22.16 31.42
N GLY A 63 4.11 -21.96 31.65
CA GLY A 63 4.67 -21.52 32.94
C GLY A 63 5.14 -22.67 33.83
N THR A 64 5.18 -23.90 33.31
CA THR A 64 5.80 -25.03 34.02
C THR A 64 7.30 -24.84 34.17
N ILE A 65 7.93 -24.12 33.24
CA ILE A 65 9.34 -23.72 33.32
C ILE A 65 9.42 -22.29 33.88
N PRO A 66 9.94 -22.11 35.10
CA PRO A 66 9.95 -20.83 35.76
C PRO A 66 10.94 -19.85 35.08
N PRO A 67 10.61 -18.54 34.99
CA PRO A 67 11.44 -17.54 34.31
C PRO A 67 12.90 -17.49 34.83
N GLU A 68 13.09 -17.71 36.13
CA GLU A 68 14.40 -17.65 36.81
C GLU A 68 15.42 -18.63 36.20
N SER A 69 14.95 -19.73 35.59
CA SER A 69 15.80 -20.77 34.99
C SER A 69 16.57 -20.32 33.73
N TRP A 70 16.05 -19.31 33.02
CA TRP A 70 16.60 -18.83 31.75
C TRP A 70 16.79 -17.30 31.70
N ARG A 71 15.97 -16.51 32.40
CA ARG A 71 15.94 -15.04 32.33
C ARG A 71 17.24 -14.38 32.80
N LEU A 72 17.93 -14.96 33.77
CA LEU A 72 19.21 -14.45 34.27
C LEU A 72 20.37 -14.66 33.28
N LYS A 73 20.19 -15.52 32.27
CA LYS A 73 21.19 -15.81 31.24
C LYS A 73 20.87 -14.95 30.02
N SER A 74 21.71 -13.95 29.72
CA SER A 74 21.49 -13.00 28.60
C SER A 74 21.14 -13.72 27.29
N LEU A 75 21.91 -14.75 26.93
CA LEU A 75 21.70 -15.51 25.70
C LEU A 75 20.35 -16.23 25.68
N ASP A 76 19.98 -16.91 26.76
CA ASP A 76 18.71 -17.66 26.81
C ASP A 76 17.52 -16.69 26.82
N SER A 77 17.62 -15.58 27.55
CA SER A 77 16.59 -14.53 27.56
C SER A 77 16.39 -13.89 26.18
N GLU A 78 17.48 -13.58 25.47
CA GLU A 78 17.42 -13.05 24.10
C GLU A 78 16.79 -14.06 23.12
N ILE A 79 17.14 -15.34 23.26
CA ILE A 79 16.54 -16.41 22.43
C ILE A 79 15.05 -16.55 22.72
N VAL A 80 14.64 -16.62 23.99
CA VAL A 80 13.23 -16.75 24.39
C VAL A 80 12.44 -15.56 23.87
N GLU A 81 12.96 -14.35 24.02
CA GLU A 81 12.31 -13.15 23.49
C GLU A 81 12.22 -13.18 21.96
N SER A 82 13.30 -13.54 21.25
CA SER A 82 13.26 -13.65 19.79
C SER A 82 12.18 -14.63 19.34
N ILE A 83 12.11 -15.82 19.95
CA ILE A 83 11.10 -16.83 19.64
C ILE A 83 9.70 -16.31 19.96
N LEU A 84 9.52 -15.64 21.11
CA LEU A 84 8.25 -15.05 21.51
C LEU A 84 7.76 -14.02 20.48
N LEU A 85 8.63 -13.09 20.07
CA LEU A 85 8.30 -12.06 19.11
C LEU A 85 8.02 -12.64 17.71
N ASP A 86 8.78 -13.64 17.27
CA ASP A 86 8.55 -14.31 15.99
C ASP A 86 7.21 -15.07 15.99
N ASN A 87 6.86 -15.69 17.12
CA ASN A 87 5.60 -16.40 17.30
C ASN A 87 4.40 -15.43 17.37
N LEU A 88 4.53 -14.28 18.03
CA LEU A 88 3.50 -13.23 18.06
C LEU A 88 3.17 -12.66 16.67
N GLU A 89 4.10 -12.75 15.72
CA GLU A 89 3.90 -12.27 14.34
C GLU A 89 3.36 -13.33 13.40
N SER A 90 3.61 -14.62 13.68
CA SER A 90 3.32 -15.72 12.76
C SER A 90 2.10 -16.57 13.14
N LEU A 91 1.72 -16.59 14.42
CA LEU A 91 0.65 -17.46 14.92
C LEU A 91 -0.75 -16.83 14.82
N PRO A 92 -1.81 -17.66 14.75
CA PRO A 92 -3.19 -17.19 14.67
C PRO A 92 -3.63 -16.41 15.92
N ALA A 93 -4.66 -15.58 15.76
CA ALA A 93 -5.17 -14.69 16.80
C ALA A 93 -5.57 -15.40 18.11
N GLU A 94 -5.92 -16.69 18.04
CA GLU A 94 -6.34 -17.52 19.17
C GLU A 94 -5.19 -17.84 20.15
N GLU A 95 -3.94 -17.86 19.67
CA GLU A 95 -2.76 -18.18 20.48
C GLU A 95 -2.10 -16.93 21.08
N LEU A 96 -2.38 -15.75 20.51
CA LEU A 96 -1.78 -14.48 20.95
C LEU A 96 -2.03 -14.20 22.45
N PRO A 97 -3.24 -14.38 23.02
CA PRO A 97 -3.46 -14.11 24.44
C PRO A 97 -2.54 -14.91 25.36
N LYS A 98 -2.23 -16.18 25.03
CA LYS A 98 -1.33 -17.03 25.82
C LYS A 98 0.11 -16.53 25.77
N LEU A 99 0.57 -16.06 24.62
CA LEU A 99 1.90 -15.51 24.45
C LEU A 99 2.05 -14.14 25.12
N LEU A 100 1.03 -13.29 25.05
CA LEU A 100 0.99 -12.02 25.78
C LEU A 100 1.04 -12.25 27.29
N GLU A 101 0.28 -13.23 27.79
CA GLU A 101 0.31 -13.60 29.20
C GLU A 101 1.69 -14.13 29.62
N CYS A 102 2.33 -14.95 28.78
CA CYS A 102 3.71 -15.35 29.00
C CYS A 102 4.66 -14.13 29.08
N ALA A 103 4.53 -13.16 28.17
CA ALA A 103 5.36 -11.95 28.16
C ALA A 103 5.18 -11.09 29.43
N ARG A 104 3.95 -10.99 29.94
CA ARG A 104 3.61 -10.33 31.22
C ARG A 104 4.18 -11.08 32.41
N ARG A 105 3.80 -12.35 32.56
CA ARG A 105 4.22 -13.19 33.70
C ARG A 105 5.73 -13.32 33.82
N THR A 106 6.43 -13.44 32.70
CA THR A 106 7.89 -13.54 32.69
C THR A 106 8.56 -12.19 32.96
N GLY A 107 7.84 -11.06 32.88
CA GLY A 107 8.36 -9.70 33.00
C GLY A 107 9.15 -9.23 31.78
N LEU A 108 9.11 -9.94 30.65
CA LEU A 108 9.79 -9.51 29.41
C LEU A 108 9.23 -8.18 28.91
N LEU A 109 7.91 -8.02 29.03
CA LEU A 109 7.21 -6.78 28.71
C LEU A 109 7.76 -5.60 29.53
N ASP A 110 7.81 -5.74 30.86
CA ASP A 110 8.24 -4.67 31.76
C ASP A 110 9.69 -4.24 31.51
N VAL A 111 10.57 -5.21 31.22
CA VAL A 111 11.97 -4.92 30.86
C VAL A 111 12.05 -4.10 29.59
N ARG A 112 11.23 -4.42 28.57
CA ARG A 112 11.23 -3.67 27.30
C ARG A 112 10.63 -2.27 27.49
N ILE A 113 9.61 -2.11 28.32
CA ILE A 113 9.06 -0.80 28.70
C ILE A 113 10.14 0.02 29.42
N TYR A 114 10.83 -0.56 30.40
CA TYR A 114 11.91 0.10 31.13
C TYR A 114 13.02 0.54 30.17
N GLN A 115 13.49 -0.35 29.30
CA GLN A 115 14.54 -0.05 28.31
C GLN A 115 14.10 1.03 27.31
N ALA A 116 12.85 1.01 26.86
CA ALA A 116 12.31 2.01 25.94
C ALA A 116 12.25 3.42 26.57
N ARG A 117 12.11 3.53 27.90
CA ARG A 117 12.10 4.81 28.62
C ARG A 117 13.49 5.30 29.02
N HIS A 118 14.38 4.41 29.44
CA HIS A 118 15.63 4.79 30.11
C HIS A 118 16.89 4.65 29.24
N ASN A 119 16.87 3.78 28.22
CA ASN A 119 18.03 3.63 27.34
C ASN A 119 18.12 4.79 26.33
N LYS A 120 19.24 4.87 25.61
CA LYS A 120 19.47 5.85 24.54
C LYS A 120 19.89 5.17 23.23
N GLY A 121 19.77 5.91 22.13
CA GLY A 121 20.28 5.50 20.82
C GLY A 121 19.70 4.17 20.33
N TRP A 122 20.57 3.27 19.86
CA TRP A 122 20.14 2.00 19.27
C TRP A 122 19.38 1.09 20.25
N SER A 123 19.83 1.02 21.51
CA SER A 123 19.18 0.18 22.52
C SER A 123 17.76 0.62 22.85
N ARG A 124 17.50 1.94 22.86
CA ARG A 124 16.13 2.48 23.03
C ARG A 124 15.24 2.09 21.86
N ARG A 125 15.75 2.29 20.62
CA ARG A 125 15.02 1.95 19.39
C ARG A 125 14.73 0.46 19.28
N ALA A 126 15.66 -0.40 19.67
CA ALA A 126 15.45 -1.85 19.70
C ALA A 126 14.31 -2.23 20.67
N ALA A 127 14.25 -1.58 21.84
CA ALA A 127 13.15 -1.77 22.78
C ALA A 127 11.81 -1.28 22.22
N LEU A 128 11.75 -0.10 21.58
CA LEU A 128 10.53 0.40 20.92
C LEU A 128 10.03 -0.54 19.81
N VAL A 129 10.94 -1.11 19.02
CA VAL A 129 10.59 -2.11 18.00
C VAL A 129 10.00 -3.37 18.66
N ALA A 130 10.64 -3.89 19.71
CA ALA A 130 10.13 -5.06 20.44
C ALA A 130 8.74 -4.79 21.02
N LEU A 131 8.52 -3.62 21.65
CA LEU A 131 7.21 -3.22 22.16
C LEU A 131 6.12 -3.20 21.08
N GLY A 132 6.42 -2.67 19.89
CA GLY A 132 5.50 -2.70 18.75
C GLY A 132 5.19 -4.12 18.28
N ARG A 133 6.17 -5.04 18.30
CA ARG A 133 5.98 -6.47 17.97
C ARG A 133 5.19 -7.23 19.01
N ILE A 134 5.23 -6.80 20.28
CA ILE A 134 4.46 -7.41 21.36
C ILE A 134 2.96 -7.17 21.17
N ARG A 135 2.54 -6.01 20.64
CA ARG A 135 1.12 -5.68 20.35
C ARG A 135 0.20 -5.71 21.58
N ALA A 136 0.75 -5.45 22.76
CA ALA A 136 -0.02 -5.33 24.00
C ALA A 136 -0.42 -3.86 24.26
N PRO A 137 -1.65 -3.54 24.69
CA PRO A 137 -2.08 -2.17 25.00
C PRO A 137 -1.17 -1.43 26.00
N GLU A 138 -0.55 -2.15 26.92
CA GLU A 138 0.37 -1.65 27.95
C GLU A 138 1.64 -1.03 27.34
N THR A 139 1.97 -1.35 26.08
CA THR A 139 3.13 -0.77 25.41
C THR A 139 2.87 0.63 24.86
N VAL A 140 1.60 0.99 24.64
CA VAL A 140 1.20 2.23 23.97
C VAL A 140 1.74 3.47 24.69
N PRO A 141 1.65 3.61 26.04
CA PRO A 141 2.19 4.79 26.72
C PRO A 141 3.70 4.97 26.54
N ALA A 142 4.49 3.88 26.66
CA ALA A 142 5.94 3.94 26.50
C ALA A 142 6.36 4.27 25.06
N LEU A 143 5.59 3.78 24.07
CA LEU A 143 5.77 4.14 22.67
C LEU A 143 5.36 5.60 22.41
N ALA A 144 4.28 6.08 23.02
CA ALA A 144 3.79 7.45 22.88
C ALA A 144 4.76 8.48 23.47
N GLU A 145 5.32 8.21 24.65
CA GLU A 145 6.37 9.06 25.27
C GLU A 145 7.60 9.24 24.37
N ALA A 146 7.91 8.27 23.52
CA ALA A 146 9.04 8.35 22.59
C ALA A 146 8.74 9.16 21.31
N LEU A 147 7.52 9.66 21.12
CA LEU A 147 7.18 10.59 20.03
C LEU A 147 7.80 11.99 20.23
N ASP A 148 8.10 12.33 21.49
CA ASP A 148 8.73 13.60 21.91
C ASP A 148 10.26 13.48 22.06
N ASP A 149 10.85 12.36 21.60
CA ASP A 149 12.29 12.16 21.72
C ASP A 149 13.08 13.18 20.88
N PRO A 150 14.20 13.75 21.39
CA PRO A 150 15.02 14.69 20.63
C PRO A 150 15.62 14.08 19.35
N ASP A 151 15.82 12.76 19.29
CA ASP A 151 16.33 12.06 18.13
C ASP A 151 15.20 11.69 17.13
N PRO A 152 15.22 12.22 15.89
CA PRO A 152 14.22 11.89 14.88
C PRO A 152 14.14 10.39 14.55
N GLU A 153 15.26 9.66 14.61
CA GLU A 153 15.24 8.21 14.35
C GLU A 153 14.47 7.45 15.43
N THR A 154 14.56 7.91 16.68
CA THR A 154 13.81 7.37 17.82
C THR A 154 12.32 7.70 17.71
N ARG A 155 11.96 8.92 17.31
CA ARG A 155 10.56 9.30 17.01
C ARG A 155 9.95 8.44 15.89
N VAL A 156 10.70 8.18 14.82
CA VAL A 156 10.25 7.28 13.74
C VAL A 156 10.11 5.83 14.24
N ALA A 157 11.00 5.35 15.11
CA ALA A 157 10.89 4.03 15.71
C ALA A 157 9.63 3.92 16.59
N ALA A 158 9.30 4.98 17.35
CA ALA A 158 8.08 5.08 18.13
C ALA A 158 6.81 5.01 17.26
N ILE A 159 6.74 5.81 16.19
CA ILE A 159 5.62 5.78 15.22
C ILE A 159 5.45 4.38 14.60
N ARG A 160 6.55 3.77 14.15
CA ARG A 160 6.52 2.41 13.59
C ARG A 160 6.08 1.39 14.63
N GLY A 161 6.53 1.54 15.88
CA GLY A 161 6.15 0.71 17.00
C GLY A 161 4.64 0.79 17.27
N LEU A 162 4.10 2.00 17.44
CA LEU A 162 2.66 2.25 17.59
C LEU A 162 1.88 1.65 16.43
N GLY A 163 2.31 1.92 15.19
CA GLY A 163 1.73 1.33 13.99
C GLY A 163 1.73 -0.19 13.94
N ARG A 164 2.78 -0.83 14.48
CA ARG A 164 2.90 -2.30 14.49
C ARG A 164 2.03 -2.95 15.56
N THR A 165 1.63 -2.23 16.61
CA THR A 165 0.64 -2.73 17.57
C THR A 165 -0.68 -3.09 16.88
N ALA A 166 -1.06 -2.30 15.86
CA ALA A 166 -2.35 -2.36 15.18
C ALA A 166 -3.56 -2.20 16.14
N LEU A 167 -3.36 -1.45 17.23
CA LEU A 167 -4.39 -1.12 18.21
C LEU A 167 -5.00 0.26 17.91
N PRO A 168 -6.33 0.44 17.94
CA PRO A 168 -6.96 1.74 17.72
C PRO A 168 -6.49 2.82 18.70
N GLU A 169 -6.21 2.46 19.95
CA GLU A 169 -5.73 3.37 21.00
C GLU A 169 -4.35 3.94 20.67
N ALA A 170 -3.51 3.18 19.94
CA ALA A 170 -2.19 3.63 19.51
C ALA A 170 -2.26 4.70 18.40
N ALA A 171 -3.41 4.88 17.75
CA ALA A 171 -3.60 5.97 16.79
C ALA A 171 -3.69 7.33 17.48
N ILE A 172 -4.28 7.41 18.68
CA ILE A 172 -4.55 8.65 19.40
C ILE A 172 -3.29 9.50 19.60
N PRO A 173 -2.18 9.00 20.20
CA PRO A 173 -0.98 9.81 20.39
C PRO A 173 -0.33 10.24 19.07
N ILE A 174 -0.45 9.46 18.00
CA ILE A 174 0.03 9.85 16.67
C ILE A 174 -0.79 11.03 16.13
N ILE A 175 -2.11 10.98 16.29
CA ILE A 175 -3.02 12.04 15.83
C ILE A 175 -2.79 13.31 16.65
N GLU A 176 -2.70 13.22 17.97
CA GLU A 176 -2.43 14.36 18.85
C GLU A 176 -1.07 15.00 18.54
N GLY A 177 -0.03 14.20 18.32
CA GLY A 177 1.28 14.70 17.88
C GLY A 177 1.23 15.38 16.50
N LEU A 178 0.38 14.89 15.58
CA LEU A 178 0.18 15.50 14.27
C LEU A 178 -0.54 16.86 14.39
N LEU A 179 -1.58 16.94 15.22
CA LEU A 179 -2.39 18.15 15.41
C LEU A 179 -1.66 19.25 16.18
N SER A 180 -0.82 18.88 17.15
CA SER A 180 0.00 19.81 17.93
C SER A 180 1.26 20.26 17.19
N GLY A 181 1.58 19.67 16.03
CA GLY A 181 2.83 19.91 15.31
C GLY A 181 4.04 19.20 15.91
N GLY A 182 3.87 18.39 16.96
CA GLY A 182 4.93 17.57 17.58
C GLY A 182 5.55 16.55 16.62
N LEU A 183 4.87 16.21 15.52
CA LEU A 183 5.39 15.33 14.46
C LEU A 183 6.06 16.09 13.28
N ALA A 184 6.21 17.41 13.37
CA ALA A 184 6.87 18.20 12.33
C ALA A 184 8.30 17.69 12.05
N GLY A 185 8.70 17.76 10.77
CA GLY A 185 10.01 17.33 10.28
C GLY A 185 10.17 15.82 10.09
N LEU A 186 9.17 15.00 10.45
CA LEU A 186 9.18 13.58 10.15
C LEU A 186 8.60 13.30 8.75
N PRO A 187 9.06 12.24 8.07
CA PRO A 187 8.45 11.82 6.82
C PRO A 187 6.99 11.37 7.03
N ASP A 188 6.11 11.74 6.09
CA ASP A 188 4.68 11.38 6.15
C ASP A 188 4.44 9.86 6.09
N PHE A 189 5.31 9.11 5.38
CA PHE A 189 5.08 7.68 5.11
C PHE A 189 4.99 6.82 6.38
N PRO A 190 5.92 6.89 7.36
CA PRO A 190 5.76 6.21 8.64
C PRO A 190 4.47 6.58 9.39
N ILE A 191 4.09 7.86 9.40
CA ILE A 191 2.89 8.35 10.10
C ILE A 191 1.64 7.75 9.42
N LYS A 192 1.56 7.87 8.09
CA LYS A 192 0.46 7.33 7.28
C LYS A 192 0.28 5.82 7.51
N ASN A 193 1.37 5.06 7.44
CA ASN A 193 1.31 3.60 7.62
C ASN A 193 0.92 3.21 9.04
N ALA A 194 1.43 3.93 10.05
CA ALA A 194 1.10 3.65 11.43
C ALA A 194 -0.38 3.92 11.72
N LEU A 195 -0.90 5.06 11.27
CA LEU A 195 -2.32 5.38 11.38
C LEU A 195 -3.19 4.38 10.62
N ALA A 196 -2.80 4.01 9.39
CA ALA A 196 -3.53 3.02 8.60
C ALA A 196 -3.61 1.66 9.32
N ASN A 197 -2.52 1.20 9.93
CA ASN A 197 -2.52 -0.07 10.67
C ASN A 197 -3.36 0.00 11.95
N CYS A 198 -3.25 1.09 12.73
CA CYS A 198 -4.01 1.24 13.98
C CYS A 198 -5.51 1.40 13.73
N CYS A 199 -5.89 2.11 12.66
CA CYS A 199 -7.28 2.43 12.36
C CYS A 199 -7.96 1.41 11.44
N ARG A 200 -7.25 0.40 10.91
CA ARG A 200 -7.83 -0.56 9.96
C ARG A 200 -9.07 -1.27 10.49
N ALA A 201 -9.08 -1.64 11.77
CA ALA A 201 -10.22 -2.29 12.41
C ALA A 201 -11.36 -1.31 12.78
N LYS A 202 -11.06 -0.01 12.90
CA LYS A 202 -12.02 1.03 13.28
C LYS A 202 -11.73 2.37 12.57
N PRO A 203 -11.96 2.47 11.25
CA PRO A 203 -11.65 3.67 10.49
C PRO A 203 -12.44 4.91 10.96
N GLN A 204 -13.62 4.72 11.56
CA GLN A 204 -14.47 5.79 12.05
C GLN A 204 -13.79 6.67 13.11
N LEU A 205 -12.77 6.15 13.81
CA LEU A 205 -11.98 6.92 14.78
C LEU A 205 -11.40 8.19 14.15
N LEU A 206 -10.98 8.14 12.88
CA LEU A 206 -10.35 9.27 12.18
C LEU A 206 -11.34 10.40 11.84
N LEU A 207 -12.65 10.13 11.77
CA LEU A 207 -13.63 11.12 11.34
C LEU A 207 -13.78 12.28 12.33
N THR A 208 -13.70 11.99 13.62
CA THR A 208 -13.78 13.02 14.67
C THR A 208 -12.62 14.00 14.52
N TYR A 209 -11.40 13.49 14.34
CA TYR A 209 -10.20 14.30 14.18
C TYR A 209 -10.12 14.99 12.81
N LEU A 210 -10.69 14.38 11.77
CA LEU A 210 -10.77 14.99 10.45
C LEU A 210 -11.59 16.29 10.47
N LYS A 211 -12.70 16.31 11.23
CA LYS A 211 -13.56 17.50 11.35
C LYS A 211 -12.91 18.65 12.11
N SER A 212 -12.03 18.35 13.08
CA SER A 212 -11.37 19.35 13.92
C SER A 212 -9.99 19.77 13.42
N SER A 213 -9.48 19.18 12.34
CA SER A 213 -8.14 19.41 11.82
C SER A 213 -8.12 20.37 10.63
N SER A 214 -6.96 20.99 10.38
CA SER A 214 -6.72 21.82 9.20
C SER A 214 -5.31 21.58 8.63
N GLY A 215 -5.04 22.12 7.43
CA GLY A 215 -3.72 22.05 6.80
C GLY A 215 -3.24 20.61 6.50
N THR A 216 -1.92 20.41 6.59
CA THR A 216 -1.24 19.14 6.26
C THR A 216 -1.72 17.97 7.12
N ALA A 217 -2.01 18.22 8.40
CA ALA A 217 -2.55 17.20 9.32
C ALA A 217 -3.89 16.66 8.81
N ARG A 218 -4.80 17.56 8.43
CA ARG A 218 -6.11 17.22 7.88
C ARG A 218 -5.98 16.42 6.60
N GLU A 219 -5.11 16.86 5.69
CA GLU A 219 -4.88 16.14 4.43
C GLU A 219 -4.38 14.71 4.66
N LEU A 220 -3.42 14.52 5.57
CA LEU A 220 -2.88 13.21 5.89
C LEU A 220 -3.96 12.28 6.48
N LEU A 221 -4.73 12.77 7.45
CA LEU A 221 -5.84 12.03 8.05
C LEU A 221 -6.88 11.63 7.01
N ALA A 222 -7.24 12.55 6.12
CA ALA A 222 -8.20 12.30 5.04
C ALA A 222 -7.69 11.24 4.06
N ARG A 223 -6.41 11.30 3.67
CA ARG A 223 -5.78 10.29 2.80
C ARG A 223 -5.75 8.90 3.46
N VAL A 224 -5.39 8.81 4.74
CA VAL A 224 -5.44 7.54 5.49
C VAL A 224 -6.86 6.99 5.53
N LEU A 225 -7.83 7.85 5.85
CA LEU A 225 -9.23 7.43 5.93
C LEU A 225 -9.78 7.00 4.56
N GLY A 226 -9.40 7.67 3.47
CA GLY A 226 -9.72 7.24 2.11
C GLY A 226 -9.11 5.87 1.76
N GLU A 227 -7.86 5.61 2.15
CA GLU A 227 -7.23 4.30 1.97
C GLU A 227 -8.02 3.18 2.68
N LEU A 228 -8.47 3.47 3.90
CA LEU A 228 -9.24 2.57 4.75
C LEU A 228 -10.74 2.51 4.43
N ALA A 229 -11.25 3.36 3.53
CA ALA A 229 -12.66 3.42 3.22
C ALA A 229 -13.18 2.09 2.65
N THR A 230 -14.13 1.47 3.35
CA THR A 230 -14.85 0.26 2.95
C THR A 230 -16.36 0.51 2.97
N ALA A 231 -17.13 -0.37 2.33
CA ALA A 231 -18.59 -0.27 2.31
C ALA A 231 -19.22 -0.34 3.72
N ASP A 232 -18.55 -0.98 4.68
CA ASP A 232 -19.00 -1.11 6.07
C ASP A 232 -19.04 0.24 6.82
N MET A 233 -18.41 1.27 6.26
CA MET A 233 -18.48 2.63 6.78
C MET A 233 -19.81 3.32 6.52
N GLY A 234 -20.79 2.71 5.83
CA GLY A 234 -22.15 3.22 5.76
C GLY A 234 -22.28 4.72 5.41
N ASP A 235 -22.93 5.47 6.30
CA ASP A 235 -23.26 6.88 6.12
C ASP A 235 -22.02 7.79 6.17
N GLU A 236 -20.97 7.36 6.86
CA GLU A 236 -19.70 8.08 6.96
C GLU A 236 -19.03 8.27 5.58
N LEU A 237 -19.30 7.39 4.61
CA LEU A 237 -18.84 7.55 3.24
C LEU A 237 -19.42 8.80 2.55
N MET A 238 -20.58 9.32 2.99
CA MET A 238 -21.16 10.55 2.46
C MET A 238 -20.33 11.78 2.80
N VAL A 239 -19.71 11.76 3.99
CA VAL A 239 -18.77 12.81 4.40
C VAL A 239 -17.53 12.77 3.52
N LEU A 240 -16.97 11.59 3.27
CA LEU A 240 -15.79 11.42 2.41
C LEU A 240 -16.07 11.76 0.95
N ALA A 241 -17.28 11.51 0.47
CA ALA A 241 -17.70 11.84 -0.88
C ALA A 241 -17.78 13.36 -1.13
N THR A 242 -17.90 14.17 -0.08
CA THR A 242 -17.93 15.64 -0.17
C THR A 242 -16.62 16.29 0.28
N ASP A 243 -15.58 15.49 0.46
CA ASP A 243 -14.28 15.96 0.92
C ASP A 243 -13.63 16.94 -0.07
N PRO A 244 -13.00 18.05 0.40
CA PRO A 244 -12.23 18.95 -0.46
C PRO A 244 -11.17 18.24 -1.30
N LEU A 245 -10.53 17.19 -0.78
CA LEU A 245 -9.50 16.44 -1.48
C LEU A 245 -10.12 15.48 -2.51
N PRO A 246 -9.79 15.62 -3.81
CA PRO A 246 -10.33 14.74 -4.84
C PRO A 246 -9.94 13.27 -4.65
N GLU A 247 -8.75 12.99 -4.13
CA GLU A 247 -8.29 11.63 -3.83
C GLU A 247 -9.21 10.92 -2.82
N VAL A 248 -9.74 11.66 -1.85
CA VAL A 248 -10.64 11.16 -0.81
C VAL A 248 -12.04 10.93 -1.39
N ARG A 249 -12.54 11.86 -2.22
CA ARG A 249 -13.81 11.66 -2.94
C ARG A 249 -13.76 10.43 -3.87
N ALA A 250 -12.65 10.24 -4.57
CA ALA A 250 -12.44 9.05 -5.39
C ALA A 250 -12.40 7.77 -4.52
N ALA A 251 -11.75 7.81 -3.36
CA ALA A 251 -11.73 6.69 -2.43
C ALA A 251 -13.13 6.35 -1.89
N ALA A 252 -13.94 7.37 -1.58
CA ALA A 252 -15.34 7.21 -1.21
C ALA A 252 -16.16 6.56 -2.34
N ALA A 253 -16.00 7.03 -3.58
CA ALA A 253 -16.64 6.42 -4.75
C ALA A 253 -16.30 4.93 -4.89
N ARG A 254 -15.03 4.56 -4.68
CA ARG A 254 -14.58 3.16 -4.68
C ARG A 254 -15.27 2.35 -3.58
N ALA A 255 -15.33 2.86 -2.35
CA ALA A 255 -15.95 2.16 -1.23
C ALA A 255 -17.45 1.96 -1.43
N LEU A 256 -18.14 2.96 -1.98
CA LEU A 256 -19.57 2.93 -2.29
C LEU A 256 -19.96 1.90 -3.35
N ALA A 257 -19.03 1.45 -4.20
CA ALA A 257 -19.29 0.46 -5.25
C ALA A 257 -19.82 -0.88 -4.71
N ASN A 258 -19.46 -1.23 -3.48
CA ASN A 258 -19.87 -2.47 -2.80
C ASN A 258 -20.99 -2.22 -1.77
N GLY A 259 -21.52 -1.00 -1.69
CA GLY A 259 -22.62 -0.65 -0.79
C GLY A 259 -24.00 -0.99 -1.37
N SER A 260 -25.04 -0.76 -0.58
CA SER A 260 -26.42 -0.88 -1.04
C SER A 260 -26.70 0.13 -2.18
N PRO A 261 -27.22 -0.31 -3.35
CA PRO A 261 -27.50 0.59 -4.46
C PRO A 261 -28.43 1.74 -4.11
N ALA A 262 -29.38 1.53 -3.19
CA ALA A 262 -30.34 2.57 -2.78
C ALA A 262 -29.64 3.80 -2.18
N VAL A 263 -28.58 3.58 -1.38
CA VAL A 263 -27.82 4.62 -0.68
C VAL A 263 -26.63 5.10 -1.50
N ALA A 264 -25.90 4.17 -2.13
CA ALA A 264 -24.68 4.50 -2.86
C ALA A 264 -24.97 5.26 -4.18
N PHE A 265 -26.04 4.90 -4.88
CA PHE A 265 -26.29 5.40 -6.23
C PHE A 265 -26.46 6.94 -6.31
N PRO A 266 -27.27 7.60 -5.45
CA PRO A 266 -27.41 9.05 -5.49
C PRO A 266 -26.07 9.77 -5.37
N MET A 267 -25.22 9.34 -4.43
CA MET A 267 -23.91 9.96 -4.22
C MET A 267 -22.96 9.71 -5.38
N LEU A 268 -22.92 8.47 -5.89
CA LEU A 268 -22.10 8.16 -7.06
C LEU A 268 -22.55 8.91 -8.32
N ALA A 269 -23.85 9.16 -8.48
CA ALA A 269 -24.37 9.97 -9.58
C ALA A 269 -23.90 11.45 -9.48
N VAL A 270 -23.76 11.99 -8.27
CA VAL A 270 -23.16 13.31 -8.05
C VAL A 270 -21.67 13.28 -8.40
N LEU A 271 -20.91 12.32 -7.87
CA LEU A 271 -19.47 12.17 -8.13
C LEU A 271 -19.14 11.89 -9.61
N ALA A 272 -20.06 11.33 -10.38
CA ALA A 272 -19.90 11.18 -11.83
C ALA A 272 -19.84 12.52 -12.57
N ASN A 273 -20.18 13.65 -11.92
CA ASN A 273 -20.07 15.01 -12.45
C ASN A 273 -19.02 15.85 -11.69
N ASP A 274 -18.13 15.21 -10.92
CA ASP A 274 -17.07 15.89 -10.17
C ASP A 274 -16.15 16.73 -11.09
N PRO A 275 -15.62 17.89 -10.63
CA PRO A 275 -14.65 18.66 -11.42
C PRO A 275 -13.42 17.84 -11.84
N GLU A 276 -12.98 16.91 -11.00
CA GLU A 276 -11.79 16.10 -11.26
C GLU A 276 -12.11 14.82 -12.03
N TRP A 277 -11.46 14.66 -13.18
CA TRP A 277 -11.76 13.58 -14.13
C TRP A 277 -11.55 12.18 -13.53
N PHE A 278 -10.60 12.00 -12.62
CA PHE A 278 -10.33 10.70 -12.01
C PHE A 278 -11.35 10.36 -10.92
N VAL A 279 -11.98 11.36 -10.29
CA VAL A 279 -13.13 11.15 -9.41
C VAL A 279 -14.33 10.71 -10.23
N ARG A 280 -14.62 11.42 -11.34
CA ARG A 280 -15.67 11.01 -12.29
C ARG A 280 -15.46 9.60 -12.81
N LEU A 281 -14.24 9.27 -13.23
CA LEU A 281 -13.87 7.93 -13.67
C LEU A 281 -14.18 6.89 -12.59
N ARG A 282 -13.78 7.14 -11.34
CA ARG A 282 -14.00 6.18 -10.25
C ARG A 282 -15.49 6.02 -9.93
N ALA A 283 -16.25 7.10 -9.95
CA ALA A 283 -17.70 7.08 -9.78
C ALA A 283 -18.38 6.29 -10.91
N VAL A 284 -17.98 6.50 -12.17
CA VAL A 284 -18.51 5.76 -13.32
C VAL A 284 -18.22 4.26 -13.22
N VAL A 285 -17.01 3.88 -12.78
CA VAL A 285 -16.70 2.46 -12.48
C VAL A 285 -17.64 1.91 -11.41
N ALA A 286 -17.79 2.62 -10.29
CA ALA A 286 -18.63 2.19 -9.17
C ALA A 286 -20.12 2.07 -9.57
N VAL A 287 -20.65 3.03 -10.33
CA VAL A 287 -22.01 3.01 -10.89
C VAL A 287 -22.22 1.79 -11.78
N GLY A 288 -21.21 1.38 -12.56
CA GLY A 288 -21.29 0.18 -13.38
C GLY A 288 -21.44 -1.11 -12.57
N SER A 289 -20.73 -1.19 -11.44
CA SER A 289 -20.76 -2.34 -10.52
C SER A 289 -22.07 -2.48 -9.74
N LEU A 290 -22.81 -1.38 -9.52
CA LEU A 290 -24.10 -1.44 -8.83
C LEU A 290 -25.18 -2.08 -9.69
N GLN A 291 -26.00 -2.96 -9.10
CA GLN A 291 -27.17 -3.54 -9.75
C GLN A 291 -28.37 -2.58 -9.70
N ASP A 292 -28.25 -1.43 -10.36
CA ASP A 292 -29.27 -0.37 -10.40
C ASP A 292 -29.53 0.11 -11.83
N SER A 293 -30.78 0.07 -12.31
CA SER A 293 -31.14 0.46 -13.68
C SER A 293 -30.95 1.95 -13.95
N ARG A 294 -30.96 2.80 -12.92
CA ARG A 294 -30.75 4.26 -13.04
C ARG A 294 -29.36 4.58 -13.60
N LYS A 295 -28.41 3.63 -13.55
CA LYS A 295 -27.04 3.80 -14.06
C LYS A 295 -26.97 4.16 -15.54
N ILE A 296 -27.91 3.68 -16.37
CA ILE A 296 -27.93 3.98 -17.80
C ILE A 296 -27.91 5.49 -18.05
N ARG A 297 -28.69 6.28 -17.29
CA ARG A 297 -28.74 7.75 -17.43
C ARG A 297 -27.41 8.42 -17.09
N VAL A 298 -26.74 7.94 -16.04
CA VAL A 298 -25.43 8.48 -15.62
C VAL A 298 -24.37 8.14 -16.66
N LEU A 299 -24.36 6.91 -17.14
CA LEU A 299 -23.40 6.43 -18.13
C LEU A 299 -23.57 7.10 -19.50
N LEU A 300 -24.80 7.37 -19.94
CA LEU A 300 -25.08 8.15 -21.16
C LEU A 300 -24.58 9.59 -21.10
N ARG A 301 -24.39 10.16 -19.91
CA ARG A 301 -23.70 11.46 -19.75
C ARG A 301 -22.18 11.28 -19.75
N ALA A 302 -21.69 10.28 -19.01
CA ALA A 302 -20.27 10.00 -18.88
C ALA A 302 -19.60 9.57 -20.19
N ILE A 303 -20.35 9.00 -21.14
CA ILE A 303 -19.82 8.67 -22.46
C ILE A 303 -19.50 9.92 -23.31
N CYS A 304 -20.07 11.07 -22.96
CA CYS A 304 -19.80 12.40 -23.54
C CYS A 304 -18.78 13.22 -22.73
N ASP A 305 -18.08 12.60 -21.76
CA ASP A 305 -17.10 13.31 -20.93
C ASP A 305 -15.92 13.86 -21.73
N LEU A 306 -15.34 14.99 -21.32
CA LEU A 306 -14.14 15.56 -21.95
C LEU A 306 -12.93 14.60 -21.86
N ASN A 307 -12.82 13.85 -20.78
CA ASN A 307 -11.73 12.92 -20.55
C ASN A 307 -12.00 11.57 -21.23
N ARG A 308 -11.08 11.15 -22.11
CA ARG A 308 -11.18 9.88 -22.85
C ARG A 308 -11.35 8.65 -21.96
N HIS A 309 -10.76 8.62 -20.77
CA HIS A 309 -10.82 7.46 -19.88
C HIS A 309 -12.21 7.29 -19.27
N VAL A 310 -12.88 8.40 -18.95
CA VAL A 310 -14.26 8.41 -18.46
C VAL A 310 -15.19 7.91 -19.57
N ARG A 311 -15.04 8.45 -20.80
CA ARG A 311 -15.83 8.01 -21.97
C ARG A 311 -15.69 6.51 -22.23
N GLN A 312 -14.45 6.03 -22.31
CA GLN A 312 -14.17 4.63 -22.60
C GLN A 312 -14.78 3.72 -21.54
N ARG A 313 -14.68 4.10 -20.27
CA ARG A 313 -15.24 3.30 -19.19
C ARG A 313 -16.77 3.27 -19.23
N ALA A 314 -17.41 4.40 -19.51
CA ALA A 314 -18.86 4.47 -19.68
C ALA A 314 -19.33 3.61 -20.86
N ALA A 315 -18.65 3.71 -22.01
CA ALA A 315 -18.90 2.91 -23.20
C ALA A 315 -18.78 1.40 -22.92
N CYS A 316 -17.71 0.98 -22.22
CA CYS A 316 -17.47 -0.41 -21.85
C CYS A 316 -18.63 -0.96 -21.00
N ILE A 317 -19.09 -0.20 -20.01
CA ILE A 317 -20.20 -0.62 -19.16
C ILE A 317 -21.50 -0.68 -19.98
N LEU A 318 -21.82 0.35 -20.76
CA LEU A 318 -23.02 0.40 -21.60
C LEU A 318 -23.09 -0.74 -22.62
N ALA A 319 -21.96 -1.13 -23.22
CA ALA A 319 -21.87 -2.21 -24.21
C ALA A 319 -22.18 -3.60 -23.63
N THR A 320 -22.26 -3.74 -22.31
CA THR A 320 -22.65 -4.98 -21.61
C THR A 320 -24.09 -4.97 -21.10
N MET A 321 -24.85 -3.90 -21.37
CA MET A 321 -26.21 -3.70 -20.83
C MET A 321 -27.31 -4.23 -21.75
N GLU A 322 -27.34 -5.54 -21.95
CA GLU A 322 -28.50 -6.19 -22.57
C GLU A 322 -29.71 -6.20 -21.62
N PRO A 323 -30.95 -6.05 -22.13
CA PRO A 323 -31.35 -5.89 -23.54
C PRO A 323 -31.38 -4.43 -24.06
N TYR A 324 -30.86 -3.46 -23.30
CA TYR A 324 -31.02 -2.01 -23.57
C TYR A 324 -30.09 -1.44 -24.65
N LEU A 325 -29.25 -2.26 -25.29
CA LEU A 325 -28.21 -1.80 -26.22
C LEU A 325 -28.74 -0.94 -27.38
N THR A 326 -29.89 -1.29 -27.94
CA THR A 326 -30.50 -0.54 -29.06
C THR A 326 -30.96 0.85 -28.64
N GLU A 327 -31.67 0.95 -27.51
CA GLU A 327 -32.10 2.24 -26.95
C GLU A 327 -30.91 3.12 -26.52
N ILE A 328 -29.84 2.49 -26.02
CA ILE A 328 -28.59 3.19 -25.67
C ILE A 328 -27.96 3.77 -26.92
N LEU A 329 -27.85 2.98 -28.00
CA LEU A 329 -27.30 3.45 -29.27
C LEU A 329 -28.10 4.62 -29.84
N ASP A 330 -29.43 4.52 -29.85
CA ASP A 330 -30.32 5.58 -30.35
C ASP A 330 -30.08 6.90 -29.59
N LYS A 331 -29.92 6.82 -28.26
CA LYS A 331 -29.64 7.99 -27.42
C LYS A 331 -28.24 8.57 -27.65
N ILE A 332 -27.23 7.73 -27.91
CA ILE A 332 -25.87 8.21 -28.22
C ILE A 332 -25.85 8.92 -29.57
N ILE A 333 -26.53 8.37 -30.58
CA ILE A 333 -26.64 8.98 -31.92
C ILE A 333 -27.41 10.30 -31.86
N ALA A 334 -28.49 10.35 -31.06
CA ALA A 334 -29.27 11.57 -30.88
C ALA A 334 -28.48 12.73 -30.24
N ASN A 335 -27.41 12.45 -29.49
CA ASN A 335 -26.56 13.47 -28.87
C ASN A 335 -25.50 14.06 -29.81
N ASP A 336 -25.32 13.53 -31.03
CA ASP A 336 -24.36 13.98 -32.05
C ASP A 336 -22.90 14.11 -31.56
N ASP A 337 -22.53 13.35 -30.53
CA ASP A 337 -21.15 13.29 -30.03
C ASP A 337 -20.39 12.16 -30.71
N ARG A 338 -19.56 12.55 -31.69
CA ARG A 338 -18.72 11.63 -32.46
C ARG A 338 -17.80 10.79 -31.58
N TYR A 339 -17.24 11.35 -30.51
CA TYR A 339 -16.32 10.62 -29.64
C TYR A 339 -17.05 9.62 -28.76
N ALA A 340 -18.25 9.97 -28.30
CA ALA A 340 -19.12 9.05 -27.57
C ALA A 340 -19.54 7.86 -28.45
N LEU A 341 -19.97 8.14 -29.68
CA LEU A 341 -20.36 7.11 -30.65
C LEU A 341 -19.17 6.19 -31.00
N GLN A 342 -18.00 6.76 -31.27
CA GLN A 342 -16.79 5.99 -31.55
C GLN A 342 -16.39 5.10 -30.37
N ALA A 343 -16.43 5.62 -29.14
CA ALA A 343 -16.11 4.84 -27.95
C ALA A 343 -17.09 3.67 -27.77
N PHE A 344 -18.39 3.91 -27.96
CA PHE A 344 -19.42 2.89 -27.86
C PHE A 344 -19.26 1.78 -28.90
N ILE A 345 -19.09 2.15 -30.18
CA ILE A 345 -18.91 1.18 -31.27
C ILE A 345 -17.65 0.34 -31.04
N SER A 346 -16.54 0.96 -30.62
CA SER A 346 -15.30 0.24 -30.33
C SER A 346 -15.47 -0.77 -29.20
N GLU A 347 -16.32 -0.50 -28.20
CA GLU A 347 -16.61 -1.44 -27.12
C GLU A 347 -17.61 -2.53 -27.52
N LEU A 348 -18.60 -2.23 -28.37
CA LEU A 348 -19.50 -3.23 -28.93
C LEU A 348 -18.75 -4.25 -29.80
N ASP A 349 -17.79 -3.79 -30.60
CA ASP A 349 -16.94 -4.66 -31.41
C ASP A 349 -16.08 -5.56 -30.50
N ARG A 350 -15.49 -4.98 -29.45
CA ARG A 350 -14.67 -5.74 -28.49
C ARG A 350 -15.48 -6.74 -27.67
N SER A 351 -16.72 -6.42 -27.29
CA SER A 351 -17.57 -7.31 -26.50
C SER A 351 -18.25 -8.39 -27.34
N GLY A 352 -18.16 -8.32 -28.68
CA GLY A 352 -18.89 -9.19 -29.59
C GLY A 352 -20.39 -8.86 -29.71
N ALA A 353 -20.88 -7.83 -29.02
CA ALA A 353 -22.27 -7.39 -29.06
C ALA A 353 -22.61 -6.59 -30.33
N PHE A 354 -21.61 -6.27 -31.17
CA PHE A 354 -21.82 -5.52 -32.40
C PHE A 354 -22.81 -6.22 -33.35
N GLU A 355 -22.64 -7.54 -33.57
CA GLU A 355 -23.51 -8.30 -34.46
C GLU A 355 -24.95 -8.39 -33.94
N SER A 356 -25.14 -8.54 -32.63
CA SER A 356 -26.47 -8.61 -32.01
C SER A 356 -27.24 -7.31 -32.21
N VAL A 357 -26.57 -6.16 -32.03
CA VAL A 357 -27.15 -4.83 -32.27
C VAL A 357 -27.51 -4.63 -33.74
N VAL A 358 -26.62 -4.98 -34.68
CA VAL A 358 -26.89 -4.87 -36.13
C VAL A 358 -28.12 -5.70 -36.53
N LYS A 359 -28.22 -6.93 -36.02
CA LYS A 359 -29.35 -7.84 -36.31
C LYS A 359 -30.67 -7.33 -35.73
N ALA A 360 -30.63 -6.77 -34.51
CA ALA A 360 -31.80 -6.15 -33.87
C ALA A 360 -32.29 -4.90 -34.60
N ILE A 361 -31.37 -4.13 -35.19
CA ILE A 361 -31.70 -2.95 -35.98
C ILE A 361 -32.31 -3.33 -37.34
N HIS A 362 -31.81 -4.39 -38.00
CA HIS A 362 -32.39 -4.86 -39.27
C HIS A 362 -33.83 -5.36 -39.15
N THR A 363 -34.21 -5.88 -37.97
CA THR A 363 -35.54 -6.43 -37.71
C THR A 363 -36.56 -5.37 -37.28
N LYS A 364 -36.13 -4.27 -36.65
CA LYS A 364 -36.98 -3.09 -36.36
C LYS A 364 -36.88 -2.06 -37.50
N SER A 365 -37.88 -2.04 -38.37
CA SER A 365 -37.98 -1.10 -39.50
C SER A 365 -37.81 0.39 -39.10
N ARG A 366 -36.71 0.99 -39.59
CA ARG A 366 -36.39 2.42 -39.90
C ARG A 366 -36.28 3.47 -38.77
N GLY A 367 -35.13 4.15 -38.79
CA GLY A 367 -34.93 5.52 -38.29
C GLY A 367 -33.52 5.76 -37.75
N SER A 368 -32.92 6.93 -38.02
CA SER A 368 -31.69 7.55 -37.47
C SER A 368 -30.46 6.66 -37.17
N ALA A 369 -30.64 5.65 -36.33
CA ALA A 369 -29.62 4.76 -35.79
C ALA A 369 -28.86 3.95 -36.85
N VAL A 370 -29.56 3.41 -37.85
CA VAL A 370 -28.94 2.70 -39.00
C VAL A 370 -28.00 3.64 -39.75
N ASN A 371 -28.44 4.87 -40.02
CA ASN A 371 -27.66 5.84 -40.78
C ASN A 371 -26.46 6.33 -39.96
N GLY A 372 -26.64 6.59 -38.65
CA GLY A 372 -25.56 6.97 -37.75
C GLY A 372 -24.51 5.86 -37.57
N LEU A 373 -24.92 4.60 -37.49
CA LEU A 373 -23.99 3.45 -37.49
C LEU A 373 -23.25 3.32 -38.81
N LEU A 374 -23.95 3.41 -39.95
CA LEU A 374 -23.34 3.34 -41.28
C LEU A 374 -22.35 4.49 -41.51
N GLU A 375 -22.65 5.69 -41.01
CA GLU A 375 -21.77 6.84 -41.12
C GLU A 375 -20.54 6.71 -40.21
N ALA A 376 -20.72 6.24 -38.96
CA ALA A 376 -19.61 5.95 -38.06
C ALA A 376 -18.69 4.84 -38.58
N LEU A 377 -19.24 3.78 -39.18
CA LEU A 377 -18.48 2.72 -39.84
C LEU A 377 -17.73 3.24 -41.07
N LYS A 378 -18.37 4.05 -41.92
CA LYS A 378 -17.72 4.69 -43.08
C LYS A 378 -16.57 5.62 -42.66
N GLN A 379 -16.76 6.38 -41.57
CA GLN A 379 -15.72 7.26 -41.03
C GLN A 379 -14.59 6.47 -40.35
N GLY A 380 -14.90 5.37 -39.65
CA GLY A 380 -13.91 4.45 -39.09
C GLY A 380 -13.05 3.79 -40.16
N GLN A 381 -13.66 3.34 -41.27
CA GLN A 381 -12.95 2.87 -42.46
C GLN A 381 -12.08 3.97 -43.10
N ALA A 382 -12.53 5.22 -43.12
CA ALA A 382 -11.74 6.34 -43.65
C ALA A 382 -10.53 6.68 -42.77
N ALA A 383 -10.61 6.47 -41.45
CA ALA A 383 -9.49 6.63 -40.53
C ALA A 383 -8.50 5.45 -40.56
N LEU A 384 -8.96 4.26 -40.98
CA LEU A 384 -8.15 3.05 -41.17
C LEU A 384 -7.55 2.94 -42.58
N ARG A 385 -8.04 3.71 -43.57
CA ARG A 385 -7.32 3.86 -44.83
C ARG A 385 -6.01 4.59 -44.53
N PRO A 386 -4.83 4.03 -44.88
CA PRO A 386 -3.62 4.83 -44.85
C PRO A 386 -3.89 6.08 -45.70
N ARG A 387 -3.47 7.25 -45.22
CA ARG A 387 -3.40 8.46 -46.06
C ARG A 387 -2.53 8.11 -47.27
N SER A 388 -3.14 7.65 -48.35
CA SER A 388 -2.44 7.31 -49.57
C SER A 388 -1.96 8.61 -50.21
N ALA A 389 -0.65 8.63 -50.48
CA ALA A 389 0.09 9.62 -51.28
C ALA A 389 0.67 10.85 -50.56
N ASP A 390 1.30 10.68 -49.39
CA ASP A 390 2.41 11.59 -48.98
C ASP A 390 3.50 10.94 -48.11
N SER A 391 3.38 9.65 -47.75
CA SER A 391 4.37 8.92 -46.95
C SER A 391 5.63 8.50 -47.71
N GLN A 392 5.80 8.90 -48.97
CA GLN A 392 7.00 8.63 -49.78
C GLN A 392 8.03 9.78 -49.77
N LYS A 393 7.83 10.83 -48.96
CA LYS A 393 8.76 11.96 -48.86
C LYS A 393 9.72 11.94 -47.66
N TYR A 394 9.65 10.96 -46.77
CA TYR A 394 10.49 10.92 -45.55
C TYR A 394 11.31 9.63 -45.35
N GLU A 395 11.52 8.83 -46.40
CA GLU A 395 12.38 7.64 -46.33
C GLU A 395 13.77 7.80 -46.98
N ASN A 396 14.17 9.04 -47.30
CA ASN A 396 15.50 9.35 -47.85
C ASN A 396 16.28 10.42 -47.04
N VAL A 397 16.09 10.47 -45.73
CA VAL A 397 17.00 11.18 -44.82
C VAL A 397 17.15 10.37 -43.54
N VAL A 398 17.94 9.30 -43.61
CA VAL A 398 18.97 8.86 -42.65
C VAL A 398 19.55 7.55 -43.23
N ARG A 399 20.57 7.73 -44.07
CA ARG A 399 21.70 6.79 -44.16
C ARG A 399 22.85 7.42 -43.40
#